data_AF-A0AAU5RYB4-F1
#
_entry.id   AF-A0AAU5RYB4-F1
#
_cell.length_a   1.000
_cell.length_b   1.000
_cell.length_c   1.000
_cell.angle_alpha   90.00
_cell.angle_beta   90.00
_cell.angle_gamma   90.00
#
_symmetry.space_group_name_H-M   'P 1'
#
loop_
_entity.id
_entity.type
_entity.pdbx_description
1 polymer ?
#
loop_
_entity_poly.entity_id
_entity_poly.type
_entity_poly.pdbx_seq_one_letter_code
_entity_poly.pdbx_strand_id
1 'polypeptide(L)'
;MKRMRAGARGAAITATALVCAVGGFVGTAGATTGAGWIGYGYANTHNGVECVQEAIDNSPAPAHVTVDGVFGPRTYSGVKSFQQWWNQTGMNPHLSVDGVVGPATGDQMLGYVGAGCYLYVPTTD
;
A
#
# COMPACT_ATOMS: atom_id res chain seq x y z
N MET A 1 -40.39 -29.90 -12.77
CA MET A 1 -39.94 -28.49 -12.96
C MET A 1 -39.21 -28.02 -11.70
N LYS A 2 -38.17 -27.16 -11.84
CA LYS A 2 -37.34 -26.49 -10.80
C LYS A 2 -36.22 -27.37 -10.17
N ARG A 3 -34.92 -27.24 -10.53
CA ARG A 3 -33.86 -26.26 -10.12
C ARG A 3 -33.69 -26.23 -8.58
N MET A 4 -32.52 -26.37 -7.94
CA MET A 4 -31.20 -25.76 -8.20
C MET A 4 -30.11 -26.41 -7.30
N ARG A 5 -28.84 -26.14 -7.62
CA ARG A 5 -27.60 -26.70 -7.06
C ARG A 5 -27.27 -26.21 -5.64
N ALA A 6 -26.55 -27.05 -4.90
CA ALA A 6 -25.96 -26.78 -3.59
C ALA A 6 -24.81 -25.75 -3.66
N GLY A 7 -24.67 -24.96 -2.58
CA GLY A 7 -23.50 -24.12 -2.30
C GLY A 7 -23.86 -22.78 -1.68
N ALA A 8 -24.03 -22.72 -0.35
CA ALA A 8 -24.09 -21.46 0.40
C ALA A 8 -23.16 -21.57 1.61
N ARG A 9 -22.06 -20.81 1.55
CA ARG A 9 -21.12 -20.58 2.65
C ARG A 9 -21.84 -19.77 3.74
N GLY A 10 -21.62 -20.16 4.99
CA GLY A 10 -22.35 -19.69 6.16
C GLY A 10 -22.40 -18.16 6.29
N ALA A 11 -23.60 -17.67 6.58
CA ALA A 11 -23.85 -16.35 7.11
C ALA A 11 -24.07 -16.48 8.62
N ALA A 12 -23.36 -15.67 9.41
CA ALA A 12 -23.55 -15.48 10.84
C ALA A 12 -22.47 -14.50 11.34
N ILE A 13 -22.66 -13.47 12.16
CA ILE A 13 -23.75 -12.70 12.78
C ILE A 13 -23.04 -11.40 13.21
N THR A 14 -23.70 -10.24 13.31
CA THR A 14 -23.51 -9.38 14.50
C THR A 14 -24.70 -8.47 14.66
N ALA A 15 -25.44 -8.73 15.74
CA ALA A 15 -26.56 -7.96 16.23
C ALA A 15 -26.07 -6.61 16.79
N THR A 16 -26.88 -5.57 16.60
CA THR A 16 -26.78 -4.32 17.34
C THR A 16 -27.08 -4.57 18.82
N ALA A 17 -26.12 -4.29 19.70
CA ALA A 17 -26.37 -4.11 21.13
C ALA A 17 -25.73 -2.78 21.57
N LEU A 18 -26.57 -1.90 22.11
CA LEU A 18 -26.20 -0.61 22.67
C LEU A 18 -25.64 -0.84 24.09
N VAL A 19 -24.43 -0.37 24.39
CA VAL A 19 -23.85 -0.37 25.75
C VAL A 19 -23.38 1.04 26.09
N CYS A 20 -23.91 1.61 27.17
CA CYS A 20 -23.46 2.88 27.75
C CYS A 20 -22.55 2.64 28.96
N ALA A 21 -21.32 3.17 28.84
CA ALA A 21 -20.48 3.83 29.85
C ALA A 21 -19.54 3.03 30.79
N VAL A 22 -18.33 3.62 30.88
CA VAL A 22 -17.26 3.59 31.89
C VAL A 22 -16.22 2.45 31.84
N GLY A 23 -15.04 2.79 31.30
CA GLY A 23 -13.75 2.26 31.74
C GLY A 23 -13.30 0.92 31.16
N GLY A 24 -12.51 0.96 30.10
CA GLY A 24 -11.71 -0.18 29.66
C GLY A 24 -11.35 -0.09 28.19
N PHE A 25 -10.11 0.29 27.89
CA PHE A 25 -9.51 0.06 26.58
C PHE A 25 -9.48 -1.45 26.31
N VAL A 26 -10.51 -2.00 25.68
CA VAL A 26 -10.41 -3.26 24.93
C VAL A 26 -10.51 -2.92 23.45
N GLY A 27 -9.64 -2.01 23.01
CA GLY A 27 -9.22 -2.00 21.62
C GLY A 27 -8.13 -3.03 21.52
N THR A 28 -8.39 -4.19 20.92
CA THR A 28 -7.27 -5.00 20.41
C THR A 28 -6.53 -4.10 19.42
N ALA A 29 -5.35 -3.60 19.81
CA ALA A 29 -4.45 -2.93 18.88
C ALA A 29 -4.05 -3.98 17.85
N GLY A 30 -4.82 -4.06 16.76
CA GLY A 30 -4.46 -4.85 15.60
C GLY A 30 -3.26 -4.17 14.98
N ALA A 31 -2.05 -4.64 15.30
CA ALA A 31 -0.88 -4.29 14.54
C ALA A 31 -1.07 -4.86 13.13
N THR A 32 -1.24 -3.99 12.13
CA THR A 32 -1.12 -4.40 10.74
C THR A 32 0.32 -4.87 10.56
N THR A 33 0.51 -6.14 10.24
CA THR A 33 1.84 -6.77 10.18
C THR A 33 2.66 -6.34 8.95
N GLY A 34 2.10 -5.49 8.08
CA GLY A 34 2.80 -4.88 6.95
C GLY A 34 2.67 -3.35 6.94
N ALA A 35 3.59 -2.68 6.26
CA ALA A 35 3.53 -1.25 6.06
C ALA A 35 2.21 -0.85 5.38
N GLY A 36 1.54 0.18 5.93
CA GLY A 36 0.32 0.71 5.34
C GLY A 36 0.60 1.35 3.98
N TRP A 37 -0.41 1.35 3.10
CA TRP A 37 -0.35 1.96 1.77
C TRP A 37 0.19 3.40 1.83
N ILE A 38 0.93 3.82 0.80
CA ILE A 38 1.51 5.16 0.72
C ILE A 38 0.90 5.89 -0.49
N GLY A 39 0.35 7.08 -0.28
CA GLY A 39 -0.37 7.82 -1.29
C GLY A 39 -1.35 8.83 -0.71
N TYR A 40 -2.05 9.56 -1.59
CA TYR A 40 -3.16 10.40 -1.15
C TYR A 40 -4.26 9.56 -0.50
N GLY A 41 -4.74 9.99 0.67
CA GLY A 41 -5.75 9.27 1.46
C GLY A 41 -5.18 8.28 2.48
N TYR A 42 -3.85 8.16 2.58
CA TYR A 42 -3.18 7.29 3.56
C TYR A 42 -2.32 8.08 4.55
N ALA A 43 -1.83 7.39 5.58
CA ALA A 43 -1.11 8.01 6.70
C ALA A 43 0.25 8.60 6.31
N ASN A 44 0.93 8.04 5.29
CA ASN A 44 2.22 8.51 4.76
C ASN A 44 3.27 8.75 5.86
N THR A 45 3.79 7.67 6.46
CA THR A 45 4.88 7.78 7.45
C THR A 45 6.13 8.33 6.77
N HIS A 46 6.90 9.15 7.49
CA HIS A 46 8.12 9.78 6.98
C HIS A 46 9.07 8.77 6.32
N ASN A 47 9.45 7.71 7.06
CA ASN A 47 10.36 6.68 6.57
C ASN A 47 9.83 5.93 5.33
N GLY A 48 8.52 5.69 5.26
CA GLY A 48 7.91 5.02 4.11
C GLY A 48 7.98 5.90 2.87
N VAL A 49 7.69 7.19 3.03
CA VAL A 49 7.78 8.15 1.93
C VAL A 49 9.22 8.36 1.49
N GLU A 50 10.18 8.42 2.41
CA GLU A 50 11.62 8.49 2.06
C GLU A 50 12.03 7.29 1.21
N CYS A 51 11.67 6.07 1.63
CA CYS A 51 11.95 4.86 0.85
C CYS A 51 11.28 4.88 -0.54
N VAL A 52 10.05 5.39 -0.66
CA VAL A 52 9.38 5.55 -1.96
C VAL A 52 10.09 6.58 -2.83
N GLN A 53 10.51 7.70 -2.26
CA GLN A 53 11.23 8.75 -2.98
C GLN A 53 12.61 8.27 -3.44
N GLU A 54 13.31 7.53 -2.59
CA GLU A 54 14.57 6.85 -2.93
C GLU A 54 14.36 5.85 -4.08
N ALA A 55 13.33 5.00 -4.01
CA ALA A 55 13.03 4.04 -5.07
C ALA A 55 12.79 4.73 -6.42
N ILE A 56 12.06 5.85 -6.41
CA ILE A 56 11.82 6.65 -7.62
C ILE A 56 13.14 7.15 -8.19
N ASP A 57 13.97 7.79 -7.38
CA ASP A 57 15.21 8.46 -7.81
C ASP A 57 16.30 7.45 -8.27
N ASN A 58 16.34 6.27 -7.65
CA ASN A 58 17.29 5.20 -7.99
C ASN A 58 16.81 4.28 -9.11
N SER A 59 15.53 4.33 -9.49
CA SER A 59 15.01 3.51 -10.57
C SER A 59 15.38 4.08 -11.95
N PRO A 60 15.35 3.26 -13.03
CA PRO A 60 15.47 3.76 -14.40
C PRO A 60 14.24 4.55 -14.90
N ALA A 61 13.22 4.76 -14.06
CA ALA A 61 12.08 5.59 -14.43
C ALA A 61 12.54 7.05 -14.66
N PRO A 62 11.89 7.80 -15.56
CA PRO A 62 12.37 9.14 -15.95
C PRO A 62 12.13 10.24 -14.89
N ALA A 63 11.58 9.91 -13.73
CA ALA A 63 11.23 10.89 -12.70
C ALA A 63 12.27 10.92 -11.59
N HIS A 64 12.62 12.13 -11.16
CA HIS A 64 13.50 12.40 -10.03
C HIS A 64 12.75 13.25 -9.00
N VAL A 65 12.89 12.91 -7.72
CA VAL A 65 12.19 13.59 -6.63
C VAL A 65 13.16 13.87 -5.49
N THR A 66 12.88 14.93 -4.72
CA THR A 66 13.60 15.18 -3.48
C THR A 66 13.22 14.10 -2.47
N VAL A 67 14.23 13.50 -1.81
CA VAL A 67 14.03 12.61 -0.67
C VAL A 67 13.89 13.47 0.59
N ASP A 68 12.65 13.80 0.95
CA ASP A 68 12.28 14.66 2.09
C ASP A 68 11.26 14.01 3.04
N GLY A 69 10.79 12.80 2.71
CA GLY A 69 9.82 12.04 3.49
C GLY A 69 8.42 12.67 3.52
N VAL A 70 8.11 13.59 2.61
CA VAL A 70 6.80 14.25 2.50
C VAL A 70 6.08 13.81 1.22
N PHE A 71 4.91 13.19 1.36
CA PHE A 71 4.14 12.74 0.20
C PHE A 71 3.41 13.92 -0.45
N GLY A 72 4.09 14.63 -1.34
CA GLY A 72 3.56 15.76 -2.09
C GLY A 72 3.23 15.44 -3.56
N PRO A 73 2.77 16.45 -4.33
CA PRO A 73 2.44 16.28 -5.75
C PRO A 73 3.60 15.74 -6.60
N ARG A 74 4.85 16.13 -6.27
CA ARG A 74 6.06 15.62 -6.94
C ARG A 74 6.25 14.13 -6.71
N THR A 75 6.16 13.68 -5.46
CA THR A 75 6.22 12.25 -5.11
C THR A 75 5.07 11.48 -5.77
N TYR A 76 3.84 12.00 -5.72
CA TYR A 76 2.70 11.40 -6.42
C TYR A 76 2.95 11.21 -7.93
N SER A 77 3.45 12.24 -8.62
CA SER A 77 3.81 12.12 -10.04
C SER A 77 4.98 11.15 -10.28
N GLY A 78 5.93 11.09 -9.36
CA GLY A 78 7.06 10.15 -9.41
C GLY A 78 6.59 8.70 -9.28
N VAL A 79 5.67 8.41 -8.36
CA VAL A 79 5.06 7.08 -8.22
C VAL A 79 4.37 6.67 -9.52
N LYS A 80 3.58 7.58 -10.13
CA LYS A 80 2.93 7.30 -11.43
C LYS A 80 3.94 7.04 -12.53
N SER A 81 5.02 7.82 -12.58
CA SER A 81 6.10 7.63 -13.55
C SER A 81 6.76 6.27 -13.39
N PHE A 82 7.06 5.85 -12.16
CA PHE A 82 7.58 4.53 -11.86
C PHE A 82 6.62 3.42 -12.31
N GLN A 83 5.33 3.52 -11.95
CA GLN A 83 4.30 2.55 -12.33
C GLN A 83 4.16 2.42 -13.86
N GLN A 84 4.17 3.55 -14.58
CA GLN A 84 4.12 3.58 -16.05
C GLN A 84 5.35 2.92 -16.66
N TRP A 85 6.54 3.30 -16.18
CA TRP A 85 7.80 2.76 -16.65
C TRP A 85 7.86 1.25 -16.43
N TRP A 86 7.52 0.76 -15.24
CA TRP A 86 7.47 -0.66 -14.92
C TRP A 86 6.62 -1.44 -15.93
N ASN A 87 5.40 -0.95 -16.21
CA ASN A 87 4.49 -1.56 -17.17
C ASN A 87 5.04 -1.61 -18.61
N GLN A 88 5.95 -0.71 -18.97
CA GLN A 88 6.59 -0.68 -20.28
C GLN A 88 7.75 -1.68 -20.41
N THR A 89 8.33 -2.11 -19.29
CA THR A 89 9.42 -3.11 -19.29
C THR A 89 8.96 -4.51 -19.69
N GLY A 90 7.64 -4.78 -19.65
CA GLY A 90 7.08 -6.12 -19.83
C GLY A 90 7.25 -7.05 -18.62
N MET A 91 7.77 -6.52 -17.49
CA MET A 91 7.86 -7.27 -16.23
C MET A 91 6.48 -7.43 -15.57
N ASN A 92 6.35 -8.50 -14.78
CA ASN A 92 5.14 -8.81 -14.02
C ASN A 92 5.36 -8.51 -12.53
N PRO A 93 4.30 -8.09 -11.80
CA PRO A 93 2.93 -7.87 -12.27
C PRO A 93 2.76 -6.53 -13.01
N HIS A 94 1.68 -6.41 -13.79
CA HIS A 94 1.23 -5.10 -14.27
C HIS A 94 0.73 -4.26 -13.09
N LEU A 95 1.18 -3.02 -13.00
CA LEU A 95 0.84 -2.09 -11.92
C LEU A 95 -0.31 -1.15 -12.34
N SER A 96 -1.19 -0.85 -11.40
CA SER A 96 -2.12 0.27 -11.56
C SER A 96 -1.33 1.58 -11.57
N VAL A 97 -1.63 2.50 -12.49
CA VAL A 97 -0.98 3.82 -12.59
C VAL A 97 -1.82 4.87 -11.89
N ASP A 98 -1.99 4.70 -10.58
CA ASP A 98 -2.84 5.53 -9.73
C ASP A 98 -2.07 6.51 -8.86
N GLY A 99 -0.74 6.36 -8.76
CA GLY A 99 0.11 7.15 -7.89
C GLY A 99 0.05 6.75 -6.43
N VAL A 100 -0.41 5.52 -6.17
CA VAL A 100 -0.50 4.92 -4.83
C VAL A 100 0.42 3.71 -4.77
N VAL A 101 1.26 3.65 -3.74
CA VAL A 101 2.13 2.52 -3.46
C VAL A 101 1.37 1.54 -2.57
N GLY A 102 0.79 0.53 -3.20
CA GLY A 102 0.32 -0.69 -2.54
C GLY A 102 1.35 -1.83 -2.67
N PRO A 103 1.06 -3.02 -2.11
CA PRO A 103 1.97 -4.17 -2.10
C PRO A 103 2.62 -4.49 -3.44
N ALA A 104 1.84 -4.57 -4.52
CA ALA A 104 2.38 -4.85 -5.84
C ALA A 104 3.38 -3.80 -6.35
N THR A 105 3.14 -2.51 -6.08
CA THR A 105 4.08 -1.45 -6.47
C THR A 105 5.30 -1.45 -5.56
N GLY A 106 5.11 -1.63 -4.26
CA GLY A 106 6.21 -1.63 -3.30
C GLY A 106 7.15 -2.81 -3.45
N ASP A 107 6.65 -4.01 -3.78
CA ASP A 107 7.48 -5.17 -4.13
C ASP A 107 8.48 -4.84 -5.25
N GLN A 108 8.06 -4.06 -6.24
CA GLN A 108 8.94 -3.66 -7.34
C GLN A 108 9.88 -2.51 -6.96
N MET A 109 9.46 -1.64 -6.04
CA MET A 109 10.31 -0.57 -5.51
C MET A 109 11.45 -1.11 -4.62
N LEU A 110 11.28 -2.28 -3.99
CA LEU A 110 12.32 -2.87 -3.16
C LEU A 110 13.66 -3.09 -3.89
N GLY A 111 13.64 -3.27 -5.22
CA GLY A 111 14.86 -3.39 -6.03
C GLY A 111 15.68 -2.10 -6.17
N TYR A 112 15.15 -0.96 -5.72
CA TYR A 112 15.72 0.38 -5.93
C TYR A 112 15.98 1.15 -4.63
N VAL A 113 15.89 0.48 -3.48
CA VAL A 113 16.06 1.10 -2.14
C VAL A 113 17.21 0.47 -1.37
N GLY A 114 17.75 1.22 -0.41
CA GLY A 114 18.72 0.73 0.56
C GLY A 114 18.14 -0.24 1.61
N ALA A 115 19.04 -0.80 2.42
CA ALA A 115 18.68 -1.70 3.50
C ALA A 115 17.75 -1.01 4.52
N GLY A 116 16.67 -1.69 4.94
CA GLY A 116 15.72 -1.21 5.96
C GLY A 116 14.36 -0.77 5.43
N CYS A 117 14.24 -0.50 4.12
CA CYS A 117 12.97 -0.07 3.52
C CYS A 117 11.89 -1.16 3.48
N TYR A 118 12.25 -2.43 3.61
CA TYR A 118 11.31 -3.56 3.69
C TYR A 118 10.32 -3.46 4.86
N LEU A 119 10.60 -2.66 5.89
CA LEU A 119 9.68 -2.41 7.01
C LEU A 119 8.70 -1.26 6.75
N TYR A 120 8.97 -0.42 5.76
CA TYR A 120 8.29 0.86 5.57
C TYR A 120 7.58 0.98 4.22
N VAL A 121 7.95 0.16 3.24
CA VAL A 121 7.29 0.07 1.94
C VAL A 121 6.26 -1.07 1.97
N PRO A 122 5.03 -0.87 1.48
CA PRO A 122 4.02 -1.94 1.40
C PRO A 122 4.49 -3.05 0.48
N THR A 123 4.61 -4.27 0.98
CA THR A 123 4.98 -5.45 0.22
C THR A 123 3.96 -6.57 0.43
N THR A 124 4.08 -7.65 -0.32
CA THR A 124 3.20 -8.82 -0.18
C THR A 124 3.64 -9.83 0.90
N ASP A 125 4.71 -9.54 1.63
CA ASP A 125 5.30 -10.39 2.68
C ASP A 125 4.44 -10.53 3.96
#